data_AF-A0A3D1EVR0-F1
#
_entry.id   AF-A0A3D1EVR0-F1
#
_cell.length_a   1.000
_cell.length_b   1.000
_cell.length_c   1.000
_cell.angle_alpha   90.00
_cell.angle_beta   90.00
_cell.angle_gamma   90.00
#
_symmetry.space_group_name_H-M   'P 1'
#
loop_
_entity.id
_entity.type
_entity.pdbx_description
1 polymer ?
#
loop_
_entity_poly.entity_id
_entity_poly.type
_entity_poly.pdbx_seq_one_letter_code
_entity_poly.pdbx_strand_id
1 'polypeptide(L)'
;MNRTSKPYHSQLIADFVRQLLFTPKSRRAKQITHAEALHDMIEPTQNYPFDFINYRITGYHSEAEALDTTILVGEALLPDLRLVIEELCLHADTLPDNEPMTELSTLAQELNVSTKTIHRWRDLGLRWRWYKPPTHKRKILVFTPSAIDHFDKAFPGKIKRAADRDLMSQADVTELIDQARQIKTATPAMSLNQVATELSKLTGRPLQTIRVQLNKHDKQHPDAALFPEHHGPLTDRHARQIARLLKRGESIDELCHQFGKTVSTIRRAQLNSRLQVIKRLRIEPIQKHPTYDDPTQALRYRQFKFRELDWQTPTLQPDTDVPLLLHLWFSPMQLSPAIQLQALQQYQYLRYAATQTVSKLVPNNLSSTQISNLESDIRLAGSLRDQLTTSCLPVVMSVARKHMDHLDEQSVHVLQDLLILGCQILFAEIDHFDPHRKQSFDTFLTWRLQRSFATWLSDQHRANRAIKRLTPNQVIERIRQQATYWGIRLPEIPAST
;
A
#
# COMPACT_ATOMS: atom_id res chain seq x y z
N MET A 1 6.93 23.57 -1.98
CA MET A 1 6.00 23.04 -3.01
C MET A 1 6.79 22.00 -3.81
N ASN A 2 6.79 20.74 -3.35
CA ASN A 2 7.58 19.66 -3.92
C ASN A 2 7.04 19.32 -5.32
N ARG A 3 7.69 19.86 -6.35
CA ARG A 3 7.47 19.41 -7.72
C ARG A 3 8.18 18.08 -7.87
N THR A 4 7.38 17.03 -7.94
CA THR A 4 7.70 15.63 -8.26
C THR A 4 9.03 15.43 -9.00
N SER A 5 10.15 15.33 -8.27
CA SER A 5 11.36 14.69 -8.81
C SER A 5 11.06 13.20 -8.79
N LYS A 6 10.87 12.59 -9.97
CA LYS A 6 10.91 11.12 -10.07
C LYS A 6 12.21 10.65 -9.40
N PRO A 7 12.20 9.58 -8.59
CA PRO A 7 13.44 9.08 -8.00
C PRO A 7 14.39 8.65 -9.12
N TYR A 8 15.68 8.94 -8.94
CA TYR A 8 16.73 8.35 -9.78
C TYR A 8 16.70 6.82 -9.63
N HIS A 9 16.97 6.09 -10.70
CA HIS A 9 17.08 4.63 -10.67
C HIS A 9 18.39 4.22 -9.99
N SER A 10 19.46 4.97 -10.22
CA SER A 10 20.77 4.80 -9.59
C SER A 10 21.01 5.83 -8.49
N GLN A 11 21.23 5.35 -7.27
CA GLN A 11 21.58 6.20 -6.14
C GLN A 11 22.92 6.93 -6.35
N LEU A 12 23.86 6.32 -7.09
CA LEU A 12 25.15 6.93 -7.41
C LEU A 12 25.00 8.19 -8.26
N ILE A 13 24.10 8.17 -9.25
CA ILE A 13 23.83 9.35 -10.08
C ILE A 13 23.17 10.44 -9.24
N ALA A 14 22.26 10.07 -8.32
CA ALA A 14 21.63 11.02 -7.42
C ALA A 14 22.68 11.74 -6.55
N ASP A 15 23.64 11.01 -5.99
CA ASP A 15 24.70 11.58 -5.15
C ASP A 15 25.70 12.42 -5.97
N PHE A 16 26.04 11.98 -7.19
CA PHE A 16 26.83 12.74 -8.14
C PHE A 16 26.17 14.09 -8.50
N VAL A 17 24.87 14.11 -8.79
CA VAL A 17 24.15 15.37 -9.09
C VAL A 17 24.16 16.30 -7.88
N ARG A 18 23.99 15.78 -6.66
CA ARG A 18 24.09 16.61 -5.45
C ARG A 18 25.46 17.28 -5.35
N GLN A 19 26.54 16.55 -5.61
CA GLN A 19 27.91 17.10 -5.63
C GLN A 19 28.08 18.15 -6.74
N LEU A 20 27.56 17.89 -7.95
CA LEU A 20 27.62 18.84 -9.07
C LEU A 20 26.94 20.17 -8.74
N LEU A 21 25.84 20.16 -8.00
CA LEU A 21 25.12 21.37 -7.62
C LEU A 21 25.92 22.30 -6.69
N PHE A 22 26.92 21.78 -5.95
CA PHE A 22 27.85 22.60 -5.16
C PHE A 22 28.94 23.29 -6.00
N THR A 23 29.12 22.89 -7.26
CA THR A 23 30.08 23.51 -8.19
C THR A 23 29.61 24.92 -8.60
N PRO A 24 30.52 25.88 -8.88
CA PRO A 24 30.15 27.24 -9.25
C PRO A 24 29.15 27.33 -10.41
N LYS A 25 28.16 28.22 -10.26
CA LYS A 25 27.06 28.38 -11.21
C LYS A 25 27.51 28.66 -12.66
N SER A 26 28.66 29.31 -12.82
CA SER A 26 29.24 29.67 -14.12
C SER A 26 29.57 28.46 -15.00
N ARG A 27 29.76 27.27 -14.41
CA ARG A 27 30.05 26.03 -15.16
C ARG A 27 28.80 25.24 -15.56
N ARG A 28 27.61 25.60 -15.05
CA ARG A 28 26.37 24.84 -15.25
C ARG A 28 25.90 24.81 -16.71
N ALA A 29 26.07 25.90 -17.45
CA ALA A 29 25.72 25.93 -18.87
C ALA A 29 26.51 24.87 -19.66
N LYS A 30 27.84 24.79 -19.44
CA LYS A 30 28.69 23.76 -20.07
C LYS A 30 28.32 22.35 -19.63
N GLN A 31 28.02 22.15 -18.34
CA GLN A 31 27.59 20.85 -17.81
C GLN A 31 26.26 20.39 -18.41
N ILE A 32 25.32 21.30 -18.68
CA ILE A 32 24.07 20.98 -19.38
C ILE A 32 24.38 20.49 -20.80
N THR A 33 25.19 21.22 -21.57
CA THR A 33 25.60 20.80 -22.93
C THR A 33 26.29 19.45 -22.91
N HIS A 34 27.18 19.21 -21.94
CA HIS A 34 27.88 17.93 -21.81
C HIS A 34 26.95 16.78 -21.42
N ALA A 35 26.02 17.00 -20.48
CA ALA A 35 25.03 16.00 -20.08
C ALA A 35 24.07 15.67 -21.23
N GLU A 36 23.69 16.67 -22.01
CA GLU A 36 22.91 16.52 -23.23
C GLU A 36 23.66 15.70 -24.29
N ALA A 37 24.93 16.03 -24.56
CA ALA A 37 25.77 15.27 -25.50
C ALA A 37 26.02 13.83 -25.03
N LEU A 38 26.19 13.63 -23.73
CA LEU A 38 26.30 12.29 -23.15
C LEU A 38 25.01 11.50 -23.36
N HIS A 39 23.84 12.08 -23.05
CA HIS A 39 22.55 11.40 -23.26
C HIS A 39 22.36 10.95 -24.72
N ASP A 40 22.80 11.75 -25.69
CA ASP A 40 22.69 11.43 -27.12
C ASP A 40 23.65 10.32 -27.58
N MET A 41 24.71 10.05 -26.82
CA MET A 41 25.74 9.07 -27.13
C MET A 41 25.49 7.70 -26.46
N ILE A 42 24.73 7.66 -25.35
CA ILE A 42 24.49 6.43 -24.59
C ILE A 42 23.59 5.47 -25.40
N GLU A 43 24.07 4.26 -25.60
CA GLU A 43 23.29 3.15 -26.16
C GLU A 43 22.62 2.33 -25.05
N PRO A 44 21.31 2.03 -25.13
CA PRO A 44 20.58 1.34 -24.07
C PRO A 44 21.15 -0.04 -23.69
N THR A 45 21.71 -0.76 -24.66
CA THR A 45 22.21 -2.13 -24.49
C THR A 45 23.67 -2.20 -24.01
N GLN A 46 24.35 -1.06 -23.92
CA GLN A 46 25.73 -0.99 -23.49
C GLN A 46 25.86 -0.67 -22.00
N ASN A 47 27.05 -0.94 -21.46
CA ASN A 47 27.40 -0.75 -20.07
C ASN A 47 28.47 0.33 -19.97
N TYR A 48 28.28 1.28 -19.05
CA TYR A 48 29.13 2.46 -18.91
C TYR A 48 29.70 2.53 -17.49
N PRO A 49 31.03 2.61 -17.32
CA PRO A 49 31.65 2.89 -16.03
C PRO A 49 31.23 4.27 -15.52
N PHE A 50 31.08 4.42 -14.20
CA PHE A 50 30.75 5.71 -13.60
C PHE A 50 31.77 6.81 -13.91
N ASP A 51 33.07 6.48 -13.91
CA ASP A 51 34.14 7.44 -14.23
C ASP A 51 34.00 8.06 -15.62
N PHE A 52 33.53 7.27 -16.59
CA PHE A 52 33.24 7.76 -17.93
C PHE A 52 32.13 8.81 -17.92
N ILE A 53 31.08 8.59 -17.12
CA ILE A 53 29.95 9.53 -16.97
C ILE A 53 30.41 10.81 -16.27
N ASN A 54 31.17 10.67 -15.17
CA ASN A 54 31.74 11.80 -14.43
C ASN A 54 32.60 12.66 -15.37
N TYR A 55 33.58 12.06 -16.03
CA TYR A 55 34.47 12.74 -16.95
C TYR A 55 33.72 13.43 -18.10
N ARG A 56 32.72 12.77 -18.69
CA ARG A 56 31.95 13.35 -19.79
C ARG A 56 31.14 14.57 -19.36
N ILE A 57 30.63 14.61 -18.13
CA ILE A 57 29.83 15.75 -17.63
C ILE A 57 30.73 16.86 -17.07
N THR A 58 31.75 16.53 -16.28
CA THR A 58 32.58 17.51 -15.56
C THR A 58 33.86 17.91 -16.28
N GLY A 59 34.37 17.05 -17.16
CA GLY A 59 35.69 17.17 -17.77
C GLY A 59 36.86 16.81 -16.83
N TYR A 60 36.59 16.26 -15.64
CA TYR A 60 37.60 15.92 -14.64
C TYR A 60 37.66 14.40 -14.42
N HIS A 61 38.86 13.87 -14.23
CA HIS A 61 39.10 12.47 -13.81
C HIS A 61 39.48 12.48 -12.33
N SER A 62 38.74 11.75 -11.50
CA SER A 62 39.08 11.61 -10.08
C SER A 62 39.96 10.37 -9.90
N GLU A 63 41.26 10.55 -9.60
CA GLU A 63 42.20 9.43 -9.38
C GLU A 63 41.82 8.57 -8.16
N ALA A 64 41.04 9.10 -7.21
CA ALA A 64 40.61 8.41 -6.01
C ALA A 64 39.34 7.55 -6.18
N GLU A 65 38.54 7.80 -7.22
CA GLU A 65 37.28 7.08 -7.50
C GLU A 65 37.47 5.94 -8.52
N ALA A 66 38.60 5.92 -9.23
CA ALA A 66 38.95 4.94 -10.26
C ALA A 66 39.10 3.48 -9.76
N LEU A 67 39.07 3.25 -8.44
CA LEU A 67 39.07 1.89 -7.86
C LEU A 67 37.66 1.28 -7.78
N ASP A 68 36.59 2.09 -7.86
CA ASP A 68 35.21 1.60 -7.80
C ASP A 68 34.69 1.42 -9.23
N THR A 69 34.93 0.24 -9.83
CA THR A 69 34.42 -0.14 -11.15
C THR A 69 32.91 -0.41 -11.11
N THR A 70 32.12 0.57 -10.69
CA THR A 70 30.66 0.45 -10.75
C THR A 70 30.20 0.69 -12.18
N ILE A 71 29.59 -0.36 -12.75
CA ILE A 71 29.10 -0.39 -14.12
C ILE A 71 27.61 -0.06 -14.12
N LEU A 72 27.20 0.92 -14.93
CA LEU A 72 25.81 1.32 -15.10
C LEU A 72 25.29 0.87 -16.47
N VAL A 73 24.11 0.25 -16.47
CA VAL A 73 23.43 -0.20 -17.71
C VAL A 73 22.82 1.02 -18.40
N GLY A 74 23.05 1.17 -19.71
CA GLY A 74 22.58 2.31 -20.51
C GLY A 74 21.06 2.55 -20.41
N GLU A 75 20.26 1.48 -20.42
CA GLU A 75 18.80 1.56 -20.27
C GLU A 75 18.36 2.23 -18.96
N ALA A 76 19.05 1.95 -17.85
CA ALA A 76 18.78 2.57 -16.54
C ALA A 76 19.39 3.98 -16.43
N LEU A 77 20.48 4.24 -17.15
CA LEU A 77 21.19 5.51 -17.16
C LEU A 77 20.44 6.62 -17.91
N LEU A 78 19.79 6.30 -19.04
CA LEU A 78 19.09 7.29 -19.87
C LEU A 78 17.99 8.08 -19.13
N PRO A 79 17.08 7.45 -18.35
CA PRO A 79 16.13 8.17 -17.51
C PRO A 79 16.80 9.09 -16.49
N ASP A 80 17.90 8.64 -15.88
CA ASP A 80 18.60 9.39 -14.85
C ASP A 80 19.36 10.58 -15.44
N LEU A 81 19.97 10.44 -16.62
CA LEU A 81 20.59 11.56 -17.35
C LEU A 81 19.58 12.64 -17.71
N ARG A 82 18.32 12.30 -18.02
CA ARG A 82 17.26 13.30 -18.23
C ARG A 82 16.95 14.09 -16.95
N LEU A 83 16.96 13.42 -15.80
CA LEU A 83 16.80 14.07 -14.50
C LEU A 83 18.01 14.95 -14.15
N VAL A 84 19.23 14.53 -14.51
CA VAL A 84 20.45 15.35 -14.38
C VAL A 84 20.30 16.65 -15.18
N ILE A 85 19.91 16.57 -16.45
CA ILE A 85 19.71 17.74 -17.32
C ILE A 85 18.63 18.67 -16.71
N GLU A 86 17.53 18.10 -16.22
CA GLU A 86 16.45 18.83 -15.56
C GLU A 86 16.94 19.59 -14.31
N GLU A 87 17.66 18.93 -13.41
CA GLU A 87 18.19 19.53 -12.18
C GLU A 87 19.22 20.62 -12.46
N LEU A 88 20.11 20.40 -13.43
CA LEU A 88 21.09 21.40 -13.86
C LEU A 88 20.38 22.63 -14.47
N CYS A 89 19.35 22.44 -15.29
CA CYS A 89 18.57 23.55 -15.84
C CYS A 89 17.79 24.32 -14.76
N LEU A 90 17.25 23.63 -13.75
CA LEU A 90 16.55 24.26 -12.63
C LEU A 90 17.47 25.14 -11.78
N HIS A 91 18.75 24.78 -11.68
CA HIS A 91 19.74 25.52 -10.91
C HIS A 91 20.66 26.42 -11.76
N ALA A 92 20.55 26.41 -13.08
CA ALA A 92 21.26 27.34 -13.94
C ALA A 92 20.61 28.73 -13.95
N ASP A 93 21.44 29.77 -13.93
CA ASP A 93 21.03 31.16 -14.14
C ASP A 93 20.98 31.49 -15.65
N THR A 94 21.86 30.87 -16.44
CA THR A 94 21.94 30.98 -17.91
C THR A 94 21.92 29.59 -18.54
N LEU A 95 21.13 29.40 -19.60
CA LEU A 95 21.14 28.16 -20.38
C LEU A 95 22.26 28.17 -21.43
N PRO A 96 22.75 26.99 -21.86
CA PRO A 96 23.69 26.91 -22.97
C PRO A 96 23.02 27.20 -24.31
N ASP A 97 23.78 27.84 -25.20
CA ASP A 97 23.45 28.14 -26.60
C ASP A 97 22.21 29.03 -26.82
N ASN A 98 22.25 29.83 -27.88
CA ASN A 98 21.13 30.70 -28.30
C ASN A 98 20.20 29.99 -29.29
N GLU A 99 19.98 28.68 -29.12
CA GLU A 99 19.00 27.94 -29.94
C GLU A 99 17.58 28.44 -29.65
N PRO A 100 16.70 28.51 -30.66
CA PRO A 100 15.30 28.87 -30.43
C PRO A 100 14.65 27.80 -29.54
N MET A 101 13.90 28.25 -28.54
CA MET A 101 13.27 27.40 -27.54
C MET A 101 11.76 27.44 -27.71
N THR A 102 11.14 26.31 -27.99
CA THR A 102 9.69 26.20 -28.21
C THR A 102 9.00 25.66 -26.95
N GLU A 103 7.91 26.31 -26.53
CA GLU A 103 7.07 25.83 -25.41
C GLU A 103 6.31 24.56 -25.79
N LEU A 104 5.98 23.72 -24.80
CA LEU A 104 5.20 22.50 -24.95
C LEU A 104 3.91 22.64 -25.78
N SER A 105 3.13 23.70 -25.55
CA SER A 105 1.86 23.94 -26.26
C SER A 105 2.09 24.27 -27.73
N THR A 106 3.04 25.14 -28.02
CA THR A 106 3.42 25.54 -29.37
C THR A 106 4.01 24.36 -30.14
N LEU A 107 4.90 23.59 -29.51
CA LEU A 107 5.48 22.38 -30.13
C LEU A 107 4.42 21.33 -30.45
N ALA A 108 3.42 21.15 -29.57
CA ALA A 108 2.29 20.27 -29.82
C ALA A 108 1.49 20.69 -31.05
N GLN A 109 1.28 22.00 -31.24
CA GLN A 109 0.60 22.53 -32.42
C GLN A 109 1.44 22.37 -33.69
N GLU A 110 2.72 22.74 -33.65
CA GLU A 110 3.65 22.63 -34.79
C GLU A 110 3.78 21.19 -35.30
N LEU A 111 3.82 20.22 -34.39
CA LEU A 111 3.94 18.79 -34.73
C LEU A 111 2.59 18.09 -34.92
N ASN A 112 1.47 18.82 -34.82
CA ASN A 112 0.11 18.26 -34.89
C ASN A 112 -0.14 17.07 -33.93
N VAL A 113 0.32 17.17 -32.68
CA VAL A 113 0.18 16.12 -31.66
C VAL A 113 -0.38 16.69 -30.36
N SER A 114 -0.97 15.83 -29.52
CA SER A 114 -1.37 16.24 -28.17
C SER A 114 -0.16 16.49 -27.26
N THR A 115 -0.30 17.38 -26.26
CA THR A 115 0.72 17.57 -25.22
C THR A 115 1.07 16.29 -24.46
N LYS A 116 0.11 15.36 -24.33
CA LYS A 116 0.34 14.02 -23.75
C LYS A 116 1.28 13.17 -24.60
N THR A 117 1.24 13.32 -25.92
CA THR A 117 2.14 12.64 -26.84
C THR A 117 3.58 13.09 -26.61
N ILE A 118 3.80 14.40 -26.47
CA ILE A 118 5.12 14.96 -26.15
C ILE A 118 5.60 14.48 -24.78
N HIS A 119 4.73 14.46 -23.76
CA HIS A 119 5.09 13.88 -22.46
C HIS A 119 5.51 12.40 -22.57
N ARG A 120 4.83 11.61 -23.41
CA ARG A 120 5.24 10.22 -23.65
C ARG A 120 6.59 10.13 -24.37
N TRP A 121 6.88 11.04 -25.29
CA TRP A 121 8.18 11.10 -25.95
C TRP A 121 9.29 11.47 -24.98
N ARG A 122 9.03 12.31 -23.98
CA ARG A 122 9.97 12.60 -22.90
C ARG A 122 10.37 11.36 -22.11
N ASP A 123 9.41 10.49 -21.80
CA ASP A 123 9.70 9.21 -21.14
C ASP A 123 10.53 8.27 -22.03
N LEU A 124 10.45 8.44 -23.36
CA LEU A 124 11.17 7.65 -24.35
C LEU A 124 12.56 8.19 -24.71
N GLY A 125 12.93 9.40 -24.29
CA GLY A 125 14.24 9.99 -24.58
C GLY A 125 14.23 11.38 -25.21
N LEU A 126 13.07 12.00 -25.47
CA LEU A 126 13.03 13.39 -25.90
C LEU A 126 13.52 14.30 -24.75
N ARG A 127 14.65 14.97 -24.95
CA ARG A 127 15.24 15.89 -23.98
C ARG A 127 14.41 17.18 -23.86
N TRP A 128 14.50 17.84 -22.71
CA TRP A 128 13.86 19.12 -22.45
C TRP A 128 14.73 19.99 -21.56
N ARG A 129 14.48 21.31 -21.60
CA ARG A 129 15.12 22.27 -20.70
C ARG A 129 14.07 23.01 -19.87
N TRP A 130 14.49 23.49 -18.71
CA TRP A 130 13.71 24.46 -17.92
C TRP A 130 14.24 25.85 -18.18
N TYR A 131 13.41 26.70 -18.78
CA TYR A 131 13.75 28.08 -19.09
C TYR A 131 12.89 29.04 -18.27
N LYS A 132 13.48 30.17 -17.82
CA LYS A 132 12.72 31.25 -17.15
C LYS A 132 12.56 32.41 -18.14
N PRO A 133 11.40 32.54 -18.82
CA PRO A 133 11.15 33.65 -19.71
C PRO A 133 11.13 34.97 -18.93
N PRO A 134 11.52 36.10 -19.54
CA PRO A 134 11.35 37.43 -18.94
C PRO A 134 9.88 37.73 -18.59
N THR A 135 8.95 37.20 -19.40
CA THR A 135 7.50 37.41 -19.29
C THR A 135 6.84 36.59 -18.17
N HIS A 136 7.47 35.50 -17.70
CA HIS A 136 6.87 34.58 -16.72
C HIS A 136 7.69 34.51 -15.43
N LYS A 137 7.01 34.59 -14.28
CA LYS A 137 7.67 34.45 -12.96
C LYS A 137 8.20 33.04 -12.68
N ARG A 138 7.74 32.02 -13.43
CA ARG A 138 8.07 30.60 -13.23
C ARG A 138 8.84 30.04 -14.42
N LYS A 139 9.73 29.07 -14.15
CA LYS A 139 10.36 28.28 -15.21
C LYS A 139 9.29 27.47 -15.96
N ILE A 140 9.34 27.49 -17.28
CA ILE A 140 8.51 26.72 -18.20
C ILE A 140 9.33 25.65 -18.91
N LEU A 141 8.64 24.64 -19.41
CA LEU A 141 9.24 23.53 -20.15
C LEU A 141 9.43 23.94 -21.60
N VAL A 142 10.66 23.83 -22.10
CA VAL A 142 10.99 24.16 -23.49
C VAL A 142 11.79 23.06 -24.17
N PHE A 143 11.70 23.03 -25.49
CA PHE A 143 12.38 22.08 -26.37
C PHE A 143 13.21 22.83 -27.39
N THR A 144 14.36 22.28 -27.74
CA THR A 144 15.23 22.85 -28.77
C THR A 144 15.14 22.03 -30.07
N PRO A 145 15.40 22.64 -31.23
CA PRO A 145 15.47 21.94 -32.51
C PRO A 145 16.43 20.75 -32.45
N SER A 146 17.60 20.93 -31.85
CA SER A 146 18.62 19.87 -31.70
C SER A 146 18.09 18.65 -30.94
N ALA A 147 17.24 18.85 -29.92
CA ALA A 147 16.61 17.75 -29.20
C ALA A 147 15.55 17.02 -30.03
N ILE A 148 14.80 17.76 -30.86
CA ILE A 148 13.77 17.20 -31.75
C ILE A 148 14.42 16.41 -32.89
N ASP A 149 15.43 16.97 -33.54
CA ASP A 149 16.19 16.33 -34.62
C ASP A 149 16.87 15.05 -34.14
N HIS A 150 17.47 15.08 -32.95
CA HIS A 150 18.05 13.87 -32.35
C HIS A 150 16.97 12.82 -32.08
N PHE A 151 15.81 13.21 -31.55
CA PHE A 151 14.72 12.29 -31.29
C PHE A 151 14.13 11.68 -32.58
N ASP A 152 14.02 12.46 -33.67
CA ASP A 152 13.57 11.94 -34.96
C ASP A 152 14.59 10.98 -35.57
N LYS A 153 15.90 11.26 -35.44
CA LYS A 153 16.97 10.34 -35.84
C LYS A 153 16.97 9.05 -35.04
N ALA A 154 16.78 9.12 -33.73
CA ALA A 154 16.72 7.95 -32.84
C ALA A 154 15.45 7.12 -33.06
N PHE A 155 14.35 7.75 -33.46
CA PHE A 155 13.06 7.09 -33.71
C PHE A 155 12.44 7.51 -35.06
N PRO A 156 13.02 7.07 -36.19
CA PRO A 156 12.61 7.53 -37.51
C PRO A 156 11.13 7.26 -37.80
N GLY A 157 10.42 8.30 -38.21
CA GLY A 157 9.00 8.24 -38.59
C GLY A 157 8.03 8.20 -37.41
N LYS A 158 8.49 8.26 -36.16
CA LYS A 158 7.61 8.29 -34.97
C LYS A 158 6.88 9.61 -34.82
N ILE A 159 7.52 10.72 -35.20
CA ILE A 159 6.88 12.05 -35.26
C ILE A 159 5.85 12.07 -36.38
N LYS A 160 6.23 11.68 -37.61
CA LYS A 160 5.32 11.62 -38.77
C LYS A 160 4.08 10.75 -38.51
N ARG A 161 4.26 9.51 -38.04
CA ARG A 161 3.15 8.62 -37.68
C ARG A 161 2.25 9.16 -36.56
N ALA A 162 2.78 9.98 -35.65
CA ALA A 162 1.99 10.57 -34.58
C ALA A 162 1.21 11.79 -35.07
N ALA A 163 1.75 12.56 -36.01
CA ALA A 163 1.07 13.64 -36.71
C ALA A 163 -0.03 13.11 -37.64
N ASP A 164 0.17 11.92 -38.24
CA ASP A 164 -0.81 11.22 -39.08
C ASP A 164 -1.92 10.54 -38.29
N ARG A 165 -1.81 10.41 -36.95
CA ARG A 165 -2.91 9.87 -36.15
C ARG A 165 -4.03 10.89 -36.13
N ASP A 166 -5.10 10.61 -36.88
CA ASP A 166 -6.36 11.33 -36.92
C ASP A 166 -6.75 11.90 -35.55
N LEU A 167 -6.36 13.15 -35.29
CA LEU A 167 -7.11 13.98 -34.38
C LEU A 167 -8.44 14.23 -35.09
N MET A 168 -9.52 13.65 -34.57
CA MET A 168 -10.87 13.98 -35.05
C MET A 168 -11.00 15.50 -35.07
N SER A 169 -11.29 16.05 -36.24
CA SER A 169 -11.55 17.47 -36.39
C SER A 169 -12.76 17.86 -35.54
N GLN A 170 -12.88 19.13 -35.16
CA GLN A 170 -14.04 19.56 -34.39
C GLN A 170 -15.36 19.38 -35.18
N ALA A 171 -15.29 19.42 -36.52
CA ALA A 171 -16.40 19.11 -37.42
C ALA A 171 -16.77 17.62 -37.38
N ASP A 172 -15.77 16.72 -37.37
CA ASP A 172 -15.98 15.28 -37.26
C ASP A 172 -16.63 14.90 -35.92
N VAL A 173 -16.26 15.61 -34.85
CA VAL A 173 -16.84 15.40 -33.53
C VAL A 173 -18.30 15.83 -33.50
N THR A 174 -18.65 16.97 -34.09
CA THR A 174 -20.04 17.41 -34.20
C THR A 174 -20.89 16.43 -35.02
N GLU A 175 -20.39 15.98 -36.18
CA GLU A 175 -21.11 15.00 -37.00
C GLU A 175 -21.31 13.67 -36.24
N LEU A 176 -20.29 13.20 -35.53
CA LEU A 176 -20.37 12.01 -34.70
C LEU A 176 -21.42 12.14 -33.58
N ILE A 177 -21.53 13.31 -32.95
CA ILE A 177 -22.54 13.59 -31.91
C ILE A 177 -23.94 13.59 -32.51
N ASP A 178 -24.13 14.19 -33.69
CA ASP A 178 -25.44 14.23 -34.35
C ASP A 178 -25.89 12.84 -34.80
N GLN A 179 -24.99 12.01 -35.35
CA GLN A 179 -25.27 10.61 -35.65
C GLN A 179 -25.59 9.81 -34.38
N ALA A 180 -24.85 10.03 -33.28
CA ALA A 180 -25.15 9.40 -32.00
C ALA A 180 -26.53 9.79 -31.47
N ARG A 181 -26.94 11.06 -31.66
CA ARG A 181 -28.26 11.56 -31.30
C ARG A 181 -29.35 10.86 -32.12
N GLN A 182 -29.18 10.74 -33.43
CA GLN A 182 -30.14 10.04 -34.29
C GLN A 182 -30.34 8.58 -33.88
N ILE A 183 -29.24 7.84 -33.61
CA ILE A 183 -29.31 6.45 -33.15
C ILE A 183 -30.03 6.37 -31.80
N LYS A 184 -29.75 7.30 -30.88
CA LYS A 184 -30.36 7.33 -29.55
C LYS A 184 -31.86 7.66 -29.61
N THR A 185 -32.28 8.55 -30.52
CA THR A 185 -33.69 8.88 -30.75
C THR A 185 -34.44 7.70 -31.39
N ALA A 186 -33.82 7.00 -32.35
CA ALA A 186 -34.41 5.83 -32.99
C ALA A 186 -34.47 4.62 -32.05
N THR A 187 -33.53 4.48 -31.12
CA THR A 187 -33.49 3.35 -30.16
C THR A 187 -33.15 3.83 -28.74
N PRO A 188 -34.15 4.28 -27.97
CA PRO A 188 -33.95 4.89 -26.65
C PRO A 188 -33.26 3.97 -25.63
N ALA A 189 -33.46 2.66 -25.75
CA ALA A 189 -32.93 1.67 -24.81
C ALA A 189 -31.41 1.38 -24.98
N MET A 190 -30.77 1.86 -26.05
CA MET A 190 -29.35 1.56 -26.28
C MET A 190 -28.43 2.29 -25.30
N SER A 191 -27.48 1.54 -24.74
CA SER A 191 -26.41 2.07 -23.90
C SER A 191 -25.33 2.79 -24.72
N LEU A 192 -24.55 3.67 -24.08
CA LEU A 192 -23.42 4.38 -24.71
C LEU A 192 -22.47 3.42 -25.44
N ASN A 193 -22.21 2.23 -24.88
CA ASN A 193 -21.33 1.25 -25.51
C ASN A 193 -21.92 0.62 -26.77
N GLN A 194 -23.24 0.38 -26.79
CA GLN A 194 -23.92 -0.15 -27.97
C GLN A 194 -23.93 0.90 -29.10
N VAL A 195 -24.27 2.15 -28.77
CA VAL A 195 -24.22 3.27 -29.74
C VAL A 195 -22.79 3.48 -30.26
N ALA A 196 -21.78 3.46 -29.39
CA ALA A 196 -20.40 3.59 -29.82
C ALA A 196 -19.92 2.42 -30.68
N THR A 197 -20.47 1.21 -30.49
CA THR A 197 -20.15 0.04 -31.32
C THR A 197 -20.76 0.17 -32.71
N GLU A 198 -22.02 0.62 -32.80
CA GLU A 198 -22.66 0.91 -34.09
C GLU A 198 -21.95 2.04 -34.85
N LEU A 199 -21.63 3.15 -34.17
CA LEU A 199 -20.86 4.24 -34.78
C LEU A 199 -19.46 3.79 -35.22
N SER A 200 -18.82 2.88 -34.50
CA SER A 200 -17.51 2.33 -34.88
C SER A 200 -17.59 1.54 -36.19
N LYS A 201 -18.68 0.78 -36.40
CA LYS A 201 -18.92 0.07 -37.65
C LYS A 201 -19.21 1.03 -38.81
N LEU A 202 -20.01 2.07 -38.56
CA LEU A 202 -20.44 3.03 -39.59
C LEU A 202 -19.31 3.97 -40.04
N THR A 203 -18.51 4.45 -39.10
CA THR A 203 -17.45 5.45 -39.36
C THR A 203 -16.08 4.82 -39.59
N GLY A 204 -15.92 3.52 -39.35
CA GLY A 204 -14.63 2.83 -39.37
C GLY A 204 -13.66 3.26 -38.25
N ARG A 205 -14.09 4.14 -37.33
CA ARG A 205 -13.21 4.69 -36.28
C ARG A 205 -13.10 3.75 -35.08
N PRO A 206 -11.98 3.79 -34.34
CA PRO A 206 -11.81 2.96 -33.15
C PRO A 206 -12.87 3.23 -32.08
N LEU A 207 -13.49 2.17 -31.54
CA LEU A 207 -14.52 2.22 -30.50
C LEU A 207 -14.14 3.12 -29.30
N GLN A 208 -12.89 3.06 -28.85
CA GLN A 208 -12.40 3.87 -27.73
C GLN A 208 -12.44 5.37 -28.04
N THR A 209 -12.10 5.78 -29.27
CA THR A 209 -12.12 7.19 -29.70
C THR A 209 -13.54 7.74 -29.62
N ILE A 210 -14.50 6.98 -30.16
CA ILE A 210 -15.93 7.34 -30.15
C ILE A 210 -16.45 7.45 -28.71
N ARG A 211 -16.17 6.46 -27.86
CA ARG A 211 -16.58 6.46 -26.44
C ARG A 211 -16.02 7.64 -25.67
N VAL A 212 -14.78 8.04 -25.95
CA VAL A 212 -14.16 9.19 -25.30
C VAL A 212 -14.85 10.49 -25.73
N GLN A 213 -15.14 10.66 -27.03
CA GLN A 213 -15.82 11.86 -27.52
C GLN A 213 -17.26 11.96 -26.99
N LEU A 214 -18.03 10.87 -27.00
CA LEU A 214 -19.39 10.86 -26.44
C LEU A 214 -19.39 11.19 -24.94
N ASN A 215 -18.49 10.57 -24.16
CA ASN A 215 -18.36 10.90 -22.74
C ASN A 215 -17.89 12.34 -22.49
N LYS A 216 -17.07 12.89 -23.39
CA LYS A 216 -16.59 14.27 -23.28
C LYS A 216 -17.74 15.24 -23.55
N HIS A 217 -18.54 14.99 -24.59
CA HIS A 217 -19.73 15.77 -24.91
C HIS A 217 -20.73 15.78 -23.75
N ASP A 218 -21.13 14.61 -23.23
CA ASP A 218 -22.11 14.52 -22.15
C ASP A 218 -21.65 15.21 -20.85
N LYS A 219 -20.34 15.29 -20.61
CA LYS A 219 -19.76 16.04 -19.48
C LYS A 219 -19.72 17.55 -19.72
N GLN A 220 -19.49 17.98 -20.95
CA GLN A 220 -19.39 19.40 -21.30
C GLN A 220 -20.77 20.04 -21.50
N HIS A 221 -21.78 19.25 -21.86
CA HIS A 221 -23.15 19.68 -22.09
C HIS A 221 -24.15 18.84 -21.29
N PRO A 222 -24.27 19.04 -19.96
CA PRO A 222 -25.20 18.28 -19.12
C PRO A 222 -26.67 18.39 -19.56
N ASP A 223 -27.10 19.57 -20.02
CA ASP A 223 -28.49 19.84 -20.42
C ASP A 223 -28.85 19.22 -21.79
N ALA A 224 -27.85 18.84 -22.59
CA ALA A 224 -28.01 18.21 -23.90
C ALA A 224 -27.33 16.83 -23.96
N ALA A 225 -27.16 16.18 -22.80
CA ALA A 225 -26.49 14.89 -22.69
C ALA A 225 -27.27 13.80 -23.45
N LEU A 226 -26.54 13.01 -24.26
CA LEU A 226 -27.13 11.90 -25.00
C LEU A 226 -27.41 10.69 -24.09
N PHE A 227 -26.63 10.54 -23.02
CA PHE A 227 -26.78 9.44 -22.07
C PHE A 227 -26.84 9.97 -20.61
N PRO A 228 -27.96 10.60 -20.19
CA PRO A 228 -28.09 11.18 -18.85
C PRO A 228 -27.99 10.15 -17.71
N GLU A 229 -28.42 8.91 -17.97
CA GLU A 229 -28.32 7.78 -17.03
C GLU A 229 -26.92 7.13 -17.00
N HIS A 230 -26.01 7.52 -17.90
CA HIS A 230 -24.65 6.99 -17.92
C HIS A 230 -23.80 7.66 -16.84
N HIS A 231 -24.02 7.26 -15.60
CA HIS A 231 -23.09 7.59 -14.53
C HIS A 231 -21.76 6.89 -14.85
N GLY A 232 -20.66 7.64 -14.84
CA GLY A 232 -19.31 7.11 -15.10
C GLY A 232 -18.90 5.96 -14.16
N PRO A 233 -17.67 5.44 -14.27
CA PRO A 233 -17.22 4.33 -13.42
C PRO A 233 -17.47 4.63 -11.94
N LEU A 234 -17.82 3.59 -11.17
CA LEU A 234 -18.06 3.74 -9.75
C LEU A 234 -16.81 4.27 -9.07
N THR A 235 -16.88 5.46 -8.48
CA THR A 235 -15.75 6.03 -7.75
C THR A 235 -15.57 5.31 -6.40
N ASP A 236 -14.36 5.32 -5.86
CA ASP A 236 -14.09 4.77 -4.52
C ASP A 236 -14.91 5.45 -3.41
N ARG A 237 -15.34 6.69 -3.65
CA ARG A 237 -16.25 7.41 -2.73
C ARG A 237 -17.65 6.80 -2.79
N HIS A 238 -18.19 6.58 -3.98
CA HIS A 238 -19.49 5.91 -4.16
C HIS A 238 -19.46 4.49 -3.63
N ALA A 239 -18.39 3.72 -3.88
CA ALA A 239 -18.23 2.36 -3.35
C ALA A 239 -18.30 2.31 -1.81
N ARG A 240 -17.62 3.25 -1.13
CA ARG A 240 -17.68 3.37 0.33
C ARG A 240 -19.05 3.79 0.83
N GLN A 241 -19.76 4.65 0.11
CA GLN A 241 -21.11 5.06 0.45
C GLN A 241 -22.09 3.90 0.33
N ILE A 242 -22.08 3.20 -0.80
CA ILE A 242 -22.86 1.97 -1.05
C ILE A 242 -22.64 0.96 0.09
N ALA A 243 -21.39 0.70 0.45
CA ALA A 243 -21.08 -0.24 1.54
C ALA A 243 -21.63 0.19 2.91
N ARG A 244 -21.72 1.50 3.19
CA ARG A 244 -22.33 2.02 4.42
C ARG A 244 -23.85 1.90 4.41
N LEU A 245 -24.49 2.21 3.28
CA LEU A 245 -25.94 2.12 3.13
C LEU A 245 -26.43 0.66 3.20
N LEU A 246 -25.71 -0.26 2.56
CA LEU A 246 -25.96 -1.71 2.70
C LEU A 246 -25.84 -2.19 4.16
N LYS A 247 -24.88 -1.67 4.92
CA LYS A 247 -24.74 -1.98 6.36
C LYS A 247 -25.90 -1.45 7.21
N ARG A 248 -26.63 -0.43 6.74
CA ARG A 248 -27.82 0.14 7.40
C ARG A 248 -29.11 -0.57 7.01
N GLY A 249 -29.05 -1.53 6.08
CA GLY A 249 -30.21 -2.32 5.65
C GLY A 249 -30.90 -1.82 4.39
N GLU A 250 -30.35 -0.83 3.66
CA GLU A 250 -30.91 -0.43 2.36
C GLU A 250 -30.82 -1.57 1.36
N SER A 251 -31.85 -1.71 0.53
CA SER A 251 -31.94 -2.77 -0.46
C SER A 251 -31.01 -2.51 -1.65
N ILE A 252 -30.61 -3.59 -2.32
CA ILE A 252 -29.76 -3.46 -3.52
C ILE A 252 -30.51 -2.70 -4.63
N ASP A 253 -31.83 -2.84 -4.71
CA ASP A 253 -32.64 -2.20 -5.75
C ASP A 253 -32.74 -0.68 -5.55
N GLU A 254 -32.95 -0.22 -4.30
CA GLU A 254 -32.89 1.21 -3.96
C GLU A 254 -31.53 1.83 -4.31
N LEU A 255 -30.44 1.11 -4.03
CA LEU A 255 -29.09 1.57 -4.38
C LEU A 255 -28.83 1.56 -5.89
N CYS A 256 -29.45 0.64 -6.63
CA CYS A 256 -29.37 0.65 -8.09
C CYS A 256 -30.03 1.92 -8.65
N HIS A 257 -31.22 2.29 -8.14
CA HIS A 257 -31.91 3.51 -8.52
C HIS A 257 -31.14 4.77 -8.10
N GLN A 258 -30.68 4.85 -6.84
CA GLN A 258 -29.99 6.02 -6.30
C GLN A 258 -28.68 6.34 -7.03
N PHE A 259 -27.91 5.32 -7.40
CA PHE A 259 -26.61 5.50 -8.05
C PHE A 259 -26.66 5.32 -9.58
N GLY A 260 -27.83 4.98 -10.13
CA GLY A 260 -28.02 4.60 -11.53
C GLY A 260 -27.06 3.50 -11.97
N LYS A 261 -26.94 2.44 -11.17
CA LYS A 261 -26.03 1.32 -11.39
C LYS A 261 -26.77 0.01 -11.47
N THR A 262 -26.18 -0.95 -12.18
CA THR A 262 -26.71 -2.31 -12.23
C THR A 262 -26.48 -3.05 -10.91
N VAL A 263 -27.34 -4.02 -10.62
CA VAL A 263 -27.23 -4.94 -9.46
C VAL A 263 -25.83 -5.55 -9.38
N SER A 264 -25.26 -5.96 -10.51
CA SER A 264 -23.92 -6.57 -10.55
C SER A 264 -22.80 -5.59 -10.20
N THR A 265 -22.99 -4.29 -10.46
CA THR A 265 -22.03 -3.24 -10.08
C THR A 265 -22.10 -2.95 -8.58
N ILE A 266 -23.31 -2.84 -8.03
CA ILE A 266 -23.52 -2.64 -6.58
C ILE A 266 -22.96 -3.83 -5.79
N ARG A 267 -23.26 -5.07 -6.19
CA ARG A 267 -22.69 -6.28 -5.56
C ARG A 267 -21.16 -6.32 -5.63
N ARG A 268 -20.57 -5.96 -6.78
CA ARG A 268 -19.11 -5.85 -6.91
C ARG A 268 -18.52 -4.78 -6.00
N ALA A 269 -19.18 -3.62 -5.87
CA ALA A 269 -18.77 -2.57 -4.94
C ALA A 269 -18.74 -3.07 -3.49
N GLN A 270 -19.77 -3.83 -3.09
CA GLN A 270 -19.87 -4.43 -1.77
C GLN A 270 -18.73 -5.43 -1.51
N LEU A 271 -18.47 -6.35 -2.44
CA LEU A 271 -17.39 -7.34 -2.31
C LEU A 271 -16.02 -6.67 -2.25
N ASN A 272 -15.77 -5.68 -3.11
CA ASN A 272 -14.53 -4.90 -3.07
C ASN A 272 -14.38 -4.15 -1.74
N SER A 273 -15.44 -3.55 -1.21
CA SER A 273 -15.38 -2.89 0.10
C SER A 273 -15.06 -3.87 1.23
N ARG A 274 -15.61 -5.10 1.21
CA ARG A 274 -15.29 -6.14 2.19
C ARG A 274 -13.82 -6.57 2.09
N LEU A 275 -13.33 -6.81 0.88
CA LEU A 275 -11.92 -7.13 0.64
C LEU A 275 -10.98 -6.03 1.11
N GLN A 276 -11.34 -4.75 0.91
CA GLN A 276 -10.55 -3.61 1.38
C GLN A 276 -10.45 -3.54 2.91
N VAL A 277 -11.49 -3.95 3.64
CA VAL A 277 -11.41 -4.09 5.10
C VAL A 277 -10.42 -5.18 5.47
N ILE A 278 -10.49 -6.35 4.82
CA ILE A 278 -9.59 -7.48 5.07
C ILE A 278 -8.13 -7.12 4.79
N LYS A 279 -7.85 -6.42 3.69
CA LYS A 279 -6.49 -5.96 3.34
C LYS A 279 -5.86 -5.01 4.36
N ARG A 280 -6.67 -4.36 5.22
CA ARG A 280 -6.18 -3.48 6.29
C ARG A 280 -5.92 -4.24 7.59
N LEU A 281 -6.42 -5.46 7.72
CA LEU A 281 -6.17 -6.30 8.89
C LEU A 281 -4.75 -6.88 8.79
N ARG A 282 -4.06 -6.98 9.93
CA ARG A 282 -2.77 -7.66 10.03
C ARG A 282 -3.00 -9.17 10.01
N ILE A 283 -3.06 -9.76 8.80
CA ILE A 283 -3.33 -11.20 8.60
C ILE A 283 -2.09 -12.01 8.21
N GLU A 284 -0.95 -11.36 7.99
CA GLU A 284 0.29 -12.02 7.57
C GLU A 284 0.78 -12.98 8.67
N PRO A 285 1.16 -14.24 8.36
CA PRO A 285 1.79 -15.13 9.33
C PRO A 285 3.22 -14.66 9.62
N ILE A 286 3.79 -15.11 10.74
CA ILE A 286 5.18 -14.76 11.12
C ILE A 286 6.19 -15.29 10.12
N GLN A 287 6.05 -16.58 9.78
CA GLN A 287 6.95 -17.28 8.88
C GLN A 287 6.14 -18.30 8.08
N LYS A 288 6.50 -18.47 6.81
CA LYS A 288 5.98 -19.58 6.00
C LYS A 288 6.66 -20.87 6.46
N HIS A 289 5.86 -21.88 6.83
CA HIS A 289 6.34 -23.21 7.14
C HIS A 289 6.01 -24.21 6.01
N PRO A 290 6.91 -25.17 5.67
CA PRO A 290 6.66 -26.14 4.60
C PRO A 290 5.36 -26.96 4.76
N THR A 291 4.95 -27.24 6.01
CA THR A 291 3.71 -28.00 6.28
C THR A 291 2.45 -27.26 5.89
N TYR A 292 2.51 -25.94 5.63
CA TYR A 292 1.32 -25.18 5.22
C TYR A 292 0.94 -25.44 3.75
N ASP A 293 1.89 -25.89 2.93
CA ASP A 293 1.65 -26.25 1.53
C ASP A 293 1.26 -27.72 1.36
N ASP A 294 1.43 -28.56 2.40
CA ASP A 294 1.01 -29.96 2.40
C ASP A 294 -0.52 -30.07 2.56
N PRO A 295 -1.25 -30.66 1.59
CA PRO A 295 -2.71 -30.80 1.65
C PRO A 295 -3.21 -31.55 2.88
N THR A 296 -2.45 -32.55 3.35
CA THR A 296 -2.84 -33.39 4.48
C THR A 296 -2.78 -32.62 5.80
N GLN A 297 -1.71 -31.85 5.99
CA GLN A 297 -1.54 -30.98 7.16
C GLN A 297 -2.49 -29.80 7.11
N ALA A 298 -2.66 -29.18 5.94
CA ALA A 298 -3.63 -28.12 5.70
C ALA A 298 -5.06 -28.54 6.10
N LEU A 299 -5.46 -29.77 5.78
CA LEU A 299 -6.75 -30.33 6.20
C LEU A 299 -6.81 -30.51 7.72
N ARG A 300 -5.76 -31.06 8.33
CA ARG A 300 -5.66 -31.23 9.78
C ARG A 300 -5.79 -29.90 10.52
N TYR A 301 -5.14 -28.85 10.05
CA TYR A 301 -5.27 -27.51 10.62
C TYR A 301 -6.71 -27.00 10.52
N ARG A 302 -7.39 -27.15 9.37
CA ARG A 302 -8.79 -26.69 9.22
C ARG A 302 -9.79 -27.48 10.07
N GLN A 303 -9.51 -28.75 10.36
CA GLN A 303 -10.40 -29.63 11.11
C GLN A 303 -10.25 -29.53 12.63
N PHE A 304 -9.15 -28.95 13.13
CA PHE A 304 -8.94 -28.78 14.57
C PHE A 304 -10.04 -27.92 15.19
N LYS A 305 -10.56 -28.38 16.33
CA LYS A 305 -11.53 -27.69 17.18
C LYS A 305 -11.25 -28.09 18.63
N PHE A 306 -11.38 -27.12 19.54
CA PHE A 306 -11.35 -27.41 20.97
C PHE A 306 -12.50 -28.32 21.38
N ARG A 307 -12.20 -29.26 22.27
CA ARG A 307 -13.15 -30.11 22.99
C ARG A 307 -13.22 -29.65 24.45
N GLU A 308 -14.32 -29.94 25.14
CA GLU A 308 -14.46 -29.57 26.55
C GLU A 308 -13.36 -30.19 27.43
N LEU A 309 -12.98 -31.44 27.13
CA LEU A 309 -11.92 -32.19 27.82
C LEU A 309 -10.51 -31.63 27.60
N ASP A 310 -10.31 -30.73 26.64
CA ASP A 310 -9.01 -30.13 26.38
C ASP A 310 -8.62 -29.08 27.42
N TRP A 311 -9.61 -28.60 28.18
CA TRP A 311 -9.45 -27.58 29.21
C TRP A 311 -9.27 -28.21 30.58
N GLN A 312 -8.27 -27.73 31.31
CA GLN A 312 -7.90 -28.20 32.63
C GLN A 312 -7.99 -27.06 33.64
N THR A 313 -8.39 -27.37 34.87
CA THR A 313 -8.30 -26.38 35.96
C THR A 313 -6.83 -26.18 36.33
N PRO A 314 -6.34 -24.93 36.37
CA PRO A 314 -4.96 -24.67 36.77
C PRO A 314 -4.72 -25.16 38.19
N THR A 315 -3.52 -25.71 38.45
CA THR A 315 -3.10 -26.19 39.77
C THR A 315 -2.70 -25.06 40.73
N LEU A 316 -3.20 -23.83 40.52
CA LEU A 316 -2.92 -22.71 41.41
C LEU A 316 -3.70 -22.89 42.71
N GLN A 317 -3.00 -23.06 43.83
CA GLN A 317 -3.62 -22.92 45.14
C GLN A 317 -3.95 -21.45 45.39
N PRO A 318 -5.15 -21.14 45.94
CA PRO A 318 -5.49 -19.78 46.37
C PRO A 318 -4.62 -19.43 47.58
N ASP A 319 -3.63 -18.56 47.39
CA ASP A 319 -2.91 -17.92 48.50
C ASP A 319 -3.71 -16.74 49.05
N THR A 320 -3.57 -16.49 50.35
CA THR A 320 -4.21 -15.40 51.08
C THR A 320 -3.82 -14.00 50.58
N ASP A 321 -2.72 -13.86 49.83
CA ASP A 321 -2.08 -12.57 49.53
C ASP A 321 -2.52 -11.95 48.19
N VAL A 322 -3.28 -12.67 47.37
CA VAL A 322 -3.82 -12.18 46.09
C VAL A 322 -5.30 -11.87 46.22
N PRO A 323 -5.79 -10.68 45.82
CA PRO A 323 -7.22 -10.40 45.80
C PRO A 323 -8.01 -11.48 45.04
N LEU A 324 -9.02 -12.06 45.69
CA LEU A 324 -9.82 -13.19 45.17
C LEU A 324 -10.29 -12.96 43.72
N LEU A 325 -10.74 -11.74 43.41
CA LEU A 325 -11.19 -11.39 42.07
C LEU A 325 -10.09 -11.54 41.00
N LEU A 326 -8.85 -11.13 41.30
CA LEU A 326 -7.73 -11.32 40.37
C LEU A 326 -7.39 -12.81 40.24
N HIS A 327 -7.40 -13.54 41.35
CA HIS A 327 -7.15 -14.97 41.34
C HIS A 327 -8.16 -15.71 40.43
N LEU A 328 -9.46 -15.42 40.57
CA LEU A 328 -10.52 -16.03 39.76
C LEU A 328 -10.39 -15.65 38.27
N TRP A 329 -10.16 -14.37 37.96
CA TRP A 329 -10.09 -13.91 36.57
C TRP A 329 -8.86 -14.42 35.82
N PHE A 330 -7.73 -14.60 36.51
CA PHE A 330 -6.52 -15.18 35.92
C PHE A 330 -6.50 -16.71 35.93
N SER A 331 -7.50 -17.38 36.54
CA SER A 331 -7.56 -18.85 36.64
C SER A 331 -8.76 -19.50 35.90
N PRO A 332 -9.18 -19.05 34.70
CA PRO A 332 -10.44 -19.51 34.10
C PRO A 332 -10.38 -20.95 33.56
N MET A 333 -9.22 -21.41 33.07
CA MET A 333 -8.84 -22.78 32.68
C MET A 333 -7.55 -22.73 31.81
N GLN A 334 -6.76 -23.80 31.79
CA GLN A 334 -5.55 -23.95 30.96
C GLN A 334 -5.76 -25.01 29.87
N LEU A 335 -5.01 -24.90 28.78
CA LEU A 335 -4.96 -25.93 27.73
C LEU A 335 -3.77 -26.86 27.99
N SER A 336 -3.92 -28.13 27.64
CA SER A 336 -2.76 -29.03 27.62
C SER A 336 -1.72 -28.57 26.57
N PRO A 337 -0.40 -28.79 26.79
CA PRO A 337 0.63 -28.33 25.87
C PRO A 337 0.47 -28.84 24.42
N ALA A 338 -0.04 -30.06 24.25
CA ALA A 338 -0.28 -30.66 22.93
C ALA A 338 -1.42 -29.95 22.18
N ILE A 339 -2.50 -29.60 22.87
CA ILE A 339 -3.65 -28.90 22.28
C ILE A 339 -3.30 -27.44 22.02
N GLN A 340 -2.60 -26.78 22.94
CA GLN A 340 -2.11 -25.42 22.76
C GLN A 340 -1.22 -25.30 21.51
N LEU A 341 -0.34 -26.28 21.30
CA LEU A 341 0.49 -26.38 20.09
C LEU A 341 -0.37 -26.49 18.81
N GLN A 342 -1.35 -27.38 18.79
CA GLN A 342 -2.23 -27.56 17.63
C GLN A 342 -3.05 -26.30 17.31
N ALA A 343 -3.58 -25.63 18.34
CA ALA A 343 -4.31 -24.39 18.19
C ALA A 343 -3.41 -23.25 17.66
N LEU A 344 -2.17 -23.13 18.14
CA LEU A 344 -1.19 -22.17 17.61
C LEU A 344 -0.83 -22.47 16.15
N GLN A 345 -0.66 -23.74 15.79
CA GLN A 345 -0.41 -24.14 14.40
C GLN A 345 -1.60 -23.80 13.49
N GLN A 346 -2.84 -24.08 13.93
CA GLN A 346 -4.04 -23.69 13.20
C GLN A 346 -4.13 -22.16 13.05
N TYR A 347 -3.86 -21.41 14.11
CA TYR A 347 -3.88 -19.94 14.09
C TYR A 347 -2.90 -19.37 13.05
N GLN A 348 -1.65 -19.84 13.03
CA GLN A 348 -0.66 -19.40 12.04
C GLN A 348 -1.01 -19.86 10.62
N TYR A 349 -1.53 -21.09 10.46
CA TYR A 349 -1.98 -21.58 9.16
C TYR A 349 -3.16 -20.77 8.60
N LEU A 350 -4.15 -20.38 9.42
CA LEU A 350 -5.28 -19.57 8.96
C LEU A 350 -4.83 -18.18 8.48
N ARG A 351 -3.86 -17.57 9.17
CA ARG A 351 -3.19 -16.32 8.73
C ARG A 351 -2.48 -16.50 7.39
N TYR A 352 -1.72 -17.57 7.24
CA TYR A 352 -1.07 -17.93 5.97
C TYR A 352 -2.10 -18.14 4.84
N ALA A 353 -3.10 -18.98 5.05
CA ALA A 353 -4.14 -19.30 4.07
C ALA A 353 -4.94 -18.05 3.66
N ALA A 354 -5.26 -17.17 4.62
CA ALA A 354 -5.93 -15.90 4.36
C ALA A 354 -5.06 -14.98 3.49
N THR A 355 -3.76 -14.88 3.80
CA THR A 355 -2.80 -14.07 3.03
C THR A 355 -2.65 -14.59 1.60
N GLN A 356 -2.54 -15.91 1.42
CA GLN A 356 -2.50 -16.55 0.09
C GLN A 356 -3.80 -16.38 -0.69
N THR A 357 -4.95 -16.37 -0.01
CA THR A 357 -6.23 -16.13 -0.66
C THR A 357 -6.32 -14.68 -1.13
N VAL A 358 -5.96 -13.72 -0.27
CA VAL A 358 -5.98 -12.28 -0.60
C VAL A 358 -5.05 -11.94 -1.77
N SER A 359 -3.87 -12.55 -1.86
CA SER A 359 -2.93 -12.31 -2.96
C SER A 359 -3.45 -12.81 -4.32
N LYS A 360 -4.26 -13.88 -4.33
CA LYS A 360 -4.88 -14.45 -5.53
C LYS A 360 -6.16 -13.72 -5.97
N LEU A 361 -6.77 -12.91 -5.11
CA LEU A 361 -8.03 -12.24 -5.42
C LEU A 361 -7.85 -10.99 -6.29
N VAL A 362 -8.47 -11.01 -7.48
CA VAL A 362 -8.51 -9.87 -8.41
C VAL A 362 -9.79 -9.05 -8.17
N PRO A 363 -9.71 -7.72 -7.96
CA PRO A 363 -10.88 -6.87 -7.66
C PRO A 363 -12.04 -6.94 -8.68
N ASN A 364 -11.75 -7.28 -9.93
CA ASN A 364 -12.73 -7.37 -11.01
C ASN A 364 -13.39 -8.75 -11.12
N ASN A 365 -12.88 -9.78 -10.44
CA ASN A 365 -13.40 -11.14 -10.49
C ASN A 365 -13.48 -11.75 -9.07
N LEU A 366 -14.30 -11.14 -8.22
CA LEU A 366 -14.53 -11.59 -6.84
C LEU A 366 -15.81 -12.42 -6.74
N SER A 367 -15.72 -13.60 -6.12
CA SER A 367 -16.90 -14.37 -5.72
C SER A 367 -17.34 -14.03 -4.29
N SER A 368 -18.66 -13.99 -4.07
CA SER A 368 -19.25 -13.85 -2.72
C SER A 368 -18.85 -14.98 -1.78
N THR A 369 -18.76 -16.21 -2.31
CA THR A 369 -18.37 -17.39 -1.51
C THR A 369 -16.92 -17.29 -1.05
N GLN A 370 -16.01 -16.82 -1.90
CA GLN A 370 -14.60 -16.65 -1.57
C GLN A 370 -14.40 -15.63 -0.44
N ILE A 371 -15.07 -14.48 -0.53
CA ILE A 371 -14.97 -13.44 0.53
C ILE A 371 -15.59 -13.93 1.84
N SER A 372 -16.74 -14.61 1.79
CA SER A 372 -17.39 -15.14 2.99
C SER A 372 -16.55 -16.23 3.67
N ASN A 373 -15.91 -17.12 2.91
CA ASN A 373 -14.99 -18.13 3.45
C ASN A 373 -13.76 -17.46 4.08
N LEU A 374 -13.18 -16.45 3.43
CA LEU A 374 -12.06 -15.68 3.95
C LEU A 374 -12.41 -14.97 5.26
N GLU A 375 -13.59 -14.35 5.34
CA GLU A 375 -14.09 -13.75 6.59
C GLU A 375 -14.35 -14.78 7.68
N SER A 376 -14.74 -16.01 7.32
CA SER A 376 -14.89 -17.11 8.27
C SER A 376 -13.53 -17.54 8.82
N ASP A 377 -12.52 -17.72 7.96
CA ASP A 377 -11.15 -18.09 8.35
C ASP A 377 -10.54 -17.03 9.28
N ILE A 378 -10.74 -15.73 8.98
CA ILE A 378 -10.27 -14.62 9.83
C ILE A 378 -11.00 -14.59 11.19
N ARG A 379 -12.32 -14.82 11.19
CA ARG A 379 -13.09 -14.90 12.45
C ARG A 379 -12.62 -16.05 13.34
N LEU A 380 -12.36 -17.21 12.74
CA LEU A 380 -11.83 -18.38 13.44
C LEU A 380 -10.43 -18.10 13.99
N ALA A 381 -9.54 -17.47 13.23
CA ALA A 381 -8.23 -17.07 13.72
C ALA A 381 -8.34 -16.08 14.91
N GLY A 382 -9.29 -15.15 14.86
CA GLY A 382 -9.61 -14.26 15.97
C GLY A 382 -10.05 -15.01 17.22
N SER A 383 -11.01 -15.94 17.10
CA SER A 383 -11.48 -16.72 18.25
C SER A 383 -10.39 -17.62 18.85
N LEU A 384 -9.54 -18.22 18.01
CA LEU A 384 -8.40 -19.01 18.47
C LEU A 384 -7.42 -18.14 19.27
N ARG A 385 -7.14 -16.94 18.79
CA ARG A 385 -6.27 -15.99 19.51
C ARG A 385 -6.86 -15.60 20.87
N ASP A 386 -8.16 -15.33 20.93
CA ASP A 386 -8.86 -15.00 22.18
C ASP A 386 -8.77 -16.16 23.19
N GLN A 387 -9.03 -17.39 22.73
CA GLN A 387 -8.96 -18.61 23.54
C GLN A 387 -7.53 -18.94 23.99
N LEU A 388 -6.55 -18.87 23.10
CA LEU A 388 -5.14 -19.08 23.42
C LEU A 388 -4.64 -18.04 24.43
N THR A 389 -4.98 -16.77 24.24
CA THR A 389 -4.61 -15.71 25.19
C THR A 389 -5.21 -15.98 26.57
N THR A 390 -6.50 -16.32 26.62
CA THR A 390 -7.19 -16.63 27.88
C THR A 390 -6.57 -17.83 28.59
N SER A 391 -6.19 -18.88 27.85
CA SER A 391 -5.54 -20.07 28.41
C SER A 391 -4.16 -19.80 29.04
N CYS A 392 -3.50 -18.70 28.63
CA CYS A 392 -2.16 -18.32 29.09
C CYS A 392 -2.17 -17.34 30.27
N LEU A 393 -3.34 -16.80 30.66
CA LEU A 393 -3.46 -15.92 31.83
C LEU A 393 -2.91 -16.55 33.12
N PRO A 394 -3.15 -17.84 33.42
CA PRO A 394 -2.64 -18.44 34.65
C PRO A 394 -1.10 -18.53 34.67
N VAL A 395 -0.45 -18.60 33.51
CA VAL A 395 1.02 -18.54 33.40
C VAL A 395 1.53 -17.17 33.80
N VAL A 396 0.88 -16.09 33.35
CA VAL A 396 1.23 -14.72 33.74
C VAL A 396 1.11 -14.53 35.26
N MET A 397 0.02 -15.01 35.85
CA MET A 397 -0.21 -14.97 37.30
C MET A 397 0.86 -15.76 38.07
N SER A 398 1.15 -16.99 37.63
CA SER A 398 2.15 -17.87 38.26
C SER A 398 3.55 -17.24 38.26
N VAL A 399 3.97 -16.66 37.14
CA VAL A 399 5.29 -16.01 37.03
C VAL A 399 5.32 -14.71 37.84
N ALA A 400 4.28 -13.88 37.78
CA ALA A 400 4.21 -12.65 38.56
C ALA A 400 4.28 -12.94 40.07
N ARG A 401 3.57 -13.97 40.55
CA ARG A 401 3.62 -14.39 41.96
C ARG A 401 5.01 -14.84 42.39
N LYS A 402 5.69 -15.69 41.61
CA LYS A 402 7.06 -16.15 41.93
C LYS A 402 8.07 -15.02 42.07
N HIS A 403 7.85 -13.89 41.39
CA HIS A 403 8.69 -12.70 41.52
C HIS A 403 8.38 -11.86 42.78
N MET A 404 7.31 -12.19 43.51
CA MET A 404 6.92 -11.55 44.76
C MET A 404 7.32 -12.32 46.01
N ASP A 405 7.67 -13.60 45.91
CA ASP A 405 8.04 -14.46 47.05
C ASP A 405 9.22 -13.91 47.90
N HIS A 406 9.85 -12.82 47.48
CA HIS A 406 10.98 -12.14 48.13
C HIS A 406 10.71 -10.67 48.49
N LEU A 407 9.47 -10.17 48.40
CA LEU A 407 9.10 -8.77 48.64
C LEU A 407 8.04 -8.65 49.77
N ASP A 408 8.18 -7.68 50.68
CA ASP A 408 7.32 -7.48 51.87
C ASP A 408 5.83 -7.19 51.53
N GLU A 409 4.92 -7.25 52.52
CA GLU A 409 3.46 -7.08 52.44
C GLU A 409 2.93 -5.82 51.70
N GLN A 410 3.77 -4.82 51.39
CA GLN A 410 3.42 -3.68 50.52
C GLN A 410 3.32 -4.03 49.01
N SER A 411 3.46 -5.31 48.65
CA SER A 411 3.71 -5.79 47.29
C SER A 411 2.47 -6.03 46.40
N VAL A 412 1.24 -5.85 46.89
CA VAL A 412 0.03 -6.05 46.07
C VAL A 412 -0.03 -5.11 44.86
N HIS A 413 0.48 -3.89 44.98
CA HIS A 413 0.52 -2.93 43.86
C HIS A 413 1.58 -3.31 42.82
N VAL A 414 2.71 -3.84 43.27
CA VAL A 414 3.76 -4.37 42.39
C VAL A 414 3.21 -5.56 41.61
N LEU A 415 2.44 -6.45 42.25
CA LEU A 415 1.73 -7.53 41.56
C LEU A 415 0.83 -6.99 40.45
N GLN A 416 -0.01 -6.00 40.75
CA GLN A 416 -0.94 -5.43 39.78
C GLN A 416 -0.21 -4.87 38.55
N ASP A 417 0.90 -4.16 38.77
CA ASP A 417 1.72 -3.63 37.68
C ASP A 417 2.41 -4.74 36.87
N LEU A 418 2.93 -5.78 37.54
CA LEU A 418 3.50 -6.95 36.87
C LEU A 418 2.46 -7.73 36.06
N LEU A 419 1.22 -7.86 36.56
CA LEU A 419 0.11 -8.49 35.84
C LEU A 419 -0.27 -7.69 34.60
N ILE A 420 -0.36 -6.36 34.70
CA ILE A 420 -0.61 -5.47 33.55
C ILE A 420 0.51 -5.61 32.52
N LEU A 421 1.78 -5.52 32.95
CA LEU A 421 2.93 -5.67 32.07
C LEU A 421 2.99 -7.07 31.42
N GLY A 422 2.73 -8.11 32.20
CA GLY A 422 2.77 -9.49 31.75
C GLY A 422 1.72 -9.78 30.69
N CYS A 423 0.51 -9.25 30.85
CA CYS A 423 -0.53 -9.31 29.82
C CYS A 423 -0.13 -8.57 28.54
N GLN A 424 0.51 -7.39 28.65
CA GLN A 424 1.02 -6.69 27.46
C GLN A 424 2.04 -7.53 26.69
N ILE A 425 2.95 -8.21 27.40
CA ILE A 425 3.94 -9.12 26.79
C ILE A 425 3.22 -10.30 26.13
N LEU A 426 2.27 -10.94 26.82
CA LEU A 426 1.48 -12.03 26.26
C LEU A 426 0.78 -11.63 24.96
N PHE A 427 0.11 -10.48 24.92
CA PHE A 427 -0.59 -10.00 23.71
C PHE A 427 0.36 -9.73 22.55
N ALA A 428 1.56 -9.24 22.84
CA ALA A 428 2.58 -9.02 21.82
C ALA A 428 3.16 -10.33 21.28
N GLU A 429 3.43 -11.30 22.16
CA GLU A 429 4.13 -12.53 21.82
C GLU A 429 3.25 -13.57 21.13
N ILE A 430 1.94 -13.60 21.40
CA ILE A 430 1.04 -14.59 20.81
C ILE A 430 0.98 -14.51 19.28
N ASP A 431 1.05 -13.28 18.74
CA ASP A 431 1.05 -13.03 17.30
C ASP A 431 2.41 -13.32 16.66
N HIS A 432 3.50 -13.40 17.45
CA HIS A 432 4.91 -13.50 17.02
C HIS A 432 5.59 -14.84 17.38
N PHE A 433 4.89 -15.74 18.05
CA PHE A 433 5.41 -17.06 18.38
C PHE A 433 5.35 -18.04 17.21
N ASP A 434 6.48 -18.72 16.96
CA ASP A 434 6.61 -19.79 15.98
C ASP A 434 6.32 -21.16 16.63
N PRO A 435 5.20 -21.82 16.29
CA PRO A 435 4.81 -23.10 16.87
C PRO A 435 5.64 -24.29 16.37
N HIS A 436 6.53 -24.11 15.40
CA HIS A 436 7.38 -25.19 14.90
C HIS A 436 8.73 -25.26 15.62
N ARG A 437 8.97 -24.39 16.61
CA ARG A 437 10.13 -24.48 17.51
C ARG A 437 10.01 -25.65 18.48
N LYS A 438 11.15 -26.12 19.00
CA LYS A 438 11.22 -27.24 19.96
C LYS A 438 10.65 -26.93 21.35
N GLN A 439 10.40 -25.66 21.67
CA GLN A 439 9.94 -25.22 23.00
C GLN A 439 8.41 -24.99 23.00
N SER A 440 7.75 -25.29 24.13
CA SER A 440 6.33 -24.95 24.30
C SER A 440 6.14 -23.43 24.43
N PHE A 441 4.94 -22.96 24.14
CA PHE A 441 4.61 -21.54 24.27
C PHE A 441 4.71 -21.08 25.74
N ASP A 442 4.24 -21.88 26.69
CA ASP A 442 4.32 -21.55 28.12
C ASP A 442 5.75 -21.39 28.63
N THR A 443 6.67 -22.26 28.18
CA THR A 443 8.10 -22.15 28.53
C THR A 443 8.71 -20.89 27.92
N PHE A 444 8.40 -20.60 26.66
CA PHE A 444 8.84 -19.38 26.00
C PHE A 444 8.31 -18.12 26.70
N LEU A 445 7.02 -18.10 27.02
CA LEU A 445 6.34 -16.99 27.68
C LEU A 445 6.93 -16.76 29.08
N THR A 446 7.16 -17.83 29.84
CA THR A 446 7.77 -17.76 31.18
C THR A 446 9.14 -17.07 31.12
N TRP A 447 10.01 -17.48 30.20
CA TRP A 447 11.32 -16.84 30.01
C TRP A 447 11.20 -15.34 29.64
N ARG A 448 10.27 -14.98 28.75
CA ARG A 448 10.04 -13.60 28.35
C ARG A 448 9.51 -12.74 29.49
N LEU A 449 8.58 -13.28 30.28
CA LEU A 449 8.03 -12.63 31.47
C LEU A 449 9.11 -12.42 32.53
N GLN A 450 9.85 -13.46 32.91
CA GLN A 450 10.90 -13.39 33.92
C GLN A 450 11.95 -12.32 33.59
N ARG A 451 12.45 -12.32 32.35
CA ARG A 451 13.42 -11.31 31.89
C ARG A 451 12.87 -9.89 31.98
N SER A 452 11.62 -9.70 31.56
CA SER A 452 10.99 -8.38 31.53
C SER A 452 10.67 -7.88 32.94
N PHE A 453 10.21 -8.75 33.83
CA PHE A 453 9.93 -8.43 35.23
C PHE A 453 11.21 -8.09 36.00
N ALA A 454 12.29 -8.85 35.81
CA ALA A 454 13.58 -8.53 36.41
C ALA A 454 14.11 -7.16 35.95
N THR A 455 14.00 -6.86 34.65
CA THR A 455 14.39 -5.55 34.10
C THR A 455 13.52 -4.43 34.68
N TRP A 456 12.21 -4.64 34.78
CA TRP A 456 11.27 -3.67 35.34
C TRP A 456 11.52 -3.38 36.83
N LEU A 457 11.83 -4.41 37.63
CA LEU A 457 12.15 -4.29 39.06
C LEU A 457 13.50 -3.60 39.31
N SER A 458 14.47 -3.75 38.39
CA SER A 458 15.79 -3.12 38.50
C SER A 458 15.80 -1.61 38.23
N ASP A 459 14.73 -1.07 37.63
CA ASP A 459 14.60 0.36 37.30
C ASP A 459 14.27 1.18 38.56
N GLN A 460 15.32 1.56 39.31
CA GLN A 460 15.26 2.26 40.61
C GLN A 460 14.43 3.56 40.60
N HIS A 461 14.20 4.17 39.42
CA HIS A 461 13.43 5.41 39.30
C HIS A 461 11.91 5.24 39.45
N ARG A 462 11.38 4.01 39.53
CA ARG A 462 9.93 3.77 39.70
C ARG A 462 9.49 3.55 41.14
N ALA A 463 10.38 3.15 42.05
CA ALA A 463 10.07 2.92 43.46
C ALA A 463 9.52 4.17 44.19
N ASN A 464 9.84 5.37 43.69
CA ASN A 464 9.42 6.66 44.27
C ASN A 464 8.27 7.36 43.53
N ARG A 465 7.63 6.74 42.53
CA ARG A 465 6.43 7.33 41.91
C ARG A 465 5.23 7.09 42.81
N ALA A 466 4.47 8.14 43.09
CA ALA A 466 3.14 8.02 43.69
C ALA A 466 2.21 7.27 42.72
N ILE A 467 2.05 5.96 42.92
CA ILE A 467 1.19 5.11 42.10
C ILE A 467 -0.25 5.29 42.57
N LYS A 468 -1.15 5.68 41.67
CA LYS A 468 -2.58 5.70 41.94
C LYS A 468 -3.03 4.27 42.22
N ARG A 469 -3.47 4.00 43.45
CA ARG A 469 -3.95 2.68 43.88
C ARG A 469 -5.10 2.24 43.00
N LEU A 470 -4.90 1.18 42.22
CA LEU A 470 -5.95 0.57 41.39
C LEU A 470 -6.68 -0.49 42.19
N THR A 471 -8.01 -0.51 42.09
CA THR A 471 -8.80 -1.63 42.58
C THR A 471 -8.63 -2.84 41.65
N PRO A 472 -8.81 -4.09 42.13
CA PRO A 472 -8.79 -5.28 41.28
C PRO A 472 -9.64 -5.16 40.00
N ASN A 473 -10.83 -4.57 40.11
CA ASN A 473 -11.70 -4.28 38.97
C ASN A 473 -11.04 -3.34 37.95
N GLN A 474 -10.39 -2.27 38.42
CA GLN A 474 -9.70 -1.32 37.54
C GLN A 474 -8.49 -1.94 36.85
N VAL A 475 -7.81 -2.89 37.50
CA VAL A 475 -6.70 -3.66 36.90
C VAL A 475 -7.22 -4.53 35.76
N ILE A 476 -8.27 -5.33 36.00
CA ILE A 476 -8.87 -6.18 34.97
C ILE A 476 -9.38 -5.32 33.80
N GLU A 477 -10.08 -4.22 34.09
CA GLU A 477 -10.62 -3.36 33.05
C GLU A 477 -9.51 -2.70 32.22
N ARG A 478 -8.41 -2.29 32.86
CA ARG A 478 -7.23 -1.78 32.16
C ARG A 478 -6.60 -2.84 31.25
N ILE A 479 -6.51 -4.10 31.69
CA ILE A 479 -6.01 -5.21 30.88
C ILE A 479 -6.94 -5.47 29.69
N ARG A 480 -8.26 -5.45 29.90
CA ARG A 480 -9.27 -5.62 28.82
C ARG A 480 -9.21 -4.50 27.79
N GLN A 481 -9.03 -3.26 28.22
CA GLN A 481 -8.84 -2.10 27.33
C GLN A 481 -7.57 -2.25 26.49
N GLN A 482 -6.48 -2.71 27.10
CA GLN A 482 -5.24 -3.02 26.37
C GLN A 482 -5.46 -4.17 25.39
N ALA A 483 -6.08 -5.27 25.79
CA ALA A 483 -6.40 -6.39 24.91
C ALA A 483 -7.21 -5.94 23.69
N THR A 484 -8.17 -5.03 23.87
CA THR A 484 -8.98 -4.46 22.79
C THR A 484 -8.13 -3.72 21.75
N TYR A 485 -7.05 -3.03 22.17
CA TYR A 485 -6.10 -2.39 21.25
C TYR A 485 -5.34 -3.43 20.39
N TRP A 486 -5.05 -4.60 20.95
CA TRP A 486 -4.50 -5.75 20.23
C TRP A 486 -5.58 -6.54 19.45
N GLY A 487 -6.85 -6.16 19.58
CA GLY A 487 -8.01 -6.82 18.99
C GLY A 487 -8.37 -8.15 19.66
N ILE A 488 -7.89 -8.40 20.87
CA ILE A 488 -8.14 -9.60 21.66
C ILE A 488 -9.35 -9.38 22.55
N ARG A 489 -10.25 -10.37 22.60
CA ARG A 489 -11.39 -10.39 23.52
C ARG A 489 -11.08 -11.32 24.69
N LEU A 490 -11.08 -10.74 25.89
CA LEU A 490 -10.87 -11.46 27.14
C LEU A 490 -12.18 -11.68 27.88
N PRO A 491 -12.26 -12.68 28.78
CA PRO A 491 -13.46 -12.97 29.56
C PRO A 491 -13.94 -11.75 30.35
N GLU A 492 -15.25 -11.68 30.55
CA GLU A 492 -15.88 -10.66 31.39
C GLU A 492 -15.47 -10.84 32.86
N ILE A 493 -15.65 -9.76 33.63
CA ILE A 493 -15.43 -9.81 35.08
C ILE A 493 -16.51 -10.74 35.64
N PRO A 494 -16.15 -11.77 36.42
CA PRO A 494 -17.16 -12.62 37.06
C PRO A 494 -18.09 -11.74 37.90
N ALA A 495 -19.40 -11.92 37.75
CA ALA A 495 -20.37 -11.21 38.58
C ALA A 495 -20.05 -11.50 40.04
N SER A 496 -19.93 -10.45 40.86
CA SER A 496 -19.71 -10.58 42.29
C SER A 496 -20.90 -11.31 42.91
N THR A 497 -20.75 -12.61 43.18
CA THR A 497 -21.60 -13.35 44.13
C THR A 497 -21.24 -12.99 45.55
#